data_AF-A0A3P7DT29-F1
#
_entry.id   AF-A0A3P7DT29-F1
#
_cell.length_a   1.000
_cell.length_b   1.000
_cell.length_c   1.000
_cell.angle_alpha   90.00
_cell.angle_beta   90.00
_cell.angle_gamma   90.00
#
_symmetry.space_group_name_H-M   'P 1'
#
loop_
_entity.id
_entity.type
_entity.pdbx_description
1 polymer ?
#
loop_
_entity_poly.entity_id
_entity_poly.type
_entity_poly.pdbx_seq_one_letter_code
_entity_poly.pdbx_strand_id
1 'polypeptide(L)'
;MELVTGGELFDRIVAKGSFTERDASILMRQVLEAAAFMHENGVVHRDLKPENLLYYDQTEDSKIMISDFGLSKIEESGVMATACGTPGYVAPEVLQQKPYGKAVDIWSIGVITYILLCGYPPFYDENDANLFAQIIRGEYEFDSPYWDEISESAKDFISHLMCCDPEQRYTCHQALSHPWISGDTAGTKDIHCLVASHLKISLAKRNWKKAFNATTVIRQLQMLRLSSISQGTSTSASK
;
A
#
# COMPACT_ATOMS: atom_id res chain seq x y z
N MET A 1 12.09 1.15 -18.71
CA MET A 1 11.98 0.77 -17.29
C MET A 1 13.33 0.23 -16.87
N GLU A 2 13.91 0.77 -15.81
CA GLU A 2 15.08 0.14 -15.17
C GLU A 2 14.68 -1.24 -14.65
N LEU A 3 15.60 -2.20 -14.70
CA LEU A 3 15.34 -3.55 -14.22
C LEU A 3 15.37 -3.55 -12.68
N VAL A 4 14.22 -3.76 -12.06
CA VAL A 4 14.06 -3.81 -10.61
C VAL A 4 14.14 -5.26 -10.14
N THR A 5 15.18 -5.60 -9.37
CA THR A 5 15.47 -7.01 -8.98
C THR A 5 15.51 -7.24 -7.48
N GLY A 6 15.33 -6.19 -6.69
CA GLY A 6 15.47 -6.27 -5.23
C GLY A 6 14.28 -6.89 -4.50
N GLY A 7 13.15 -7.10 -5.17
CA GLY A 7 11.92 -7.63 -4.55
C GLY A 7 11.09 -6.58 -3.81
N GLU A 8 9.96 -7.03 -3.26
CA GLU A 8 9.01 -6.14 -2.57
C GLU A 8 9.51 -5.73 -1.18
N LEU A 9 9.09 -4.54 -0.75
CA LEU A 9 9.42 -3.91 0.53
C LEU A 9 9.29 -4.84 1.74
N PHE A 10 8.12 -5.44 1.93
CA PHE A 10 7.83 -6.22 3.13
C PHE A 10 8.55 -7.57 3.15
N ASP A 11 8.76 -8.19 1.98
CA ASP A 11 9.52 -9.44 1.89
C ASP A 11 10.98 -9.24 2.35
N ARG A 12 11.55 -8.07 2.03
CA ARG A 12 12.89 -7.66 2.48
C ARG A 12 12.98 -7.44 3.98
N ILE A 13 12.01 -6.75 4.56
CA ILE A 13 11.98 -6.51 6.01
C ILE A 13 11.91 -7.83 6.77
N VAL A 14 11.08 -8.76 6.30
CA VAL A 14 10.97 -10.10 6.88
C VAL A 14 12.28 -10.91 6.82
N ALA A 15 13.14 -10.63 5.83
CA ALA A 15 14.41 -11.33 5.63
C ALA A 15 15.62 -10.66 6.29
N LYS A 16 15.52 -9.38 6.70
CA LYS A 16 16.67 -8.56 7.15
C LYS A 16 17.28 -9.02 8.48
N GLY A 17 16.48 -9.59 9.38
CA GLY A 17 16.94 -10.10 10.69
C GLY A 17 17.02 -9.04 11.79
N SER A 18 17.14 -7.75 11.43
CA SER A 18 17.07 -6.58 12.31
C SER A 18 16.37 -5.43 11.59
N PHE A 19 15.56 -4.66 12.29
CA PHE A 19 14.76 -3.57 11.73
C PHE A 19 14.29 -2.64 12.85
N THR A 20 14.59 -1.36 12.70
CA THR A 20 14.30 -0.30 13.69
C THR A 20 13.32 0.73 13.12
N GLU A 21 12.76 1.59 13.97
CA GLU A 21 12.02 2.76 13.45
C GLU A 21 12.92 3.66 12.60
N ARG A 22 14.22 3.75 12.92
CA ARG A 22 15.16 4.52 12.11
C ARG A 22 15.29 3.96 10.70
N ASP A 23 15.32 2.64 10.53
CA ASP A 23 15.27 2.00 9.20
C ASP A 23 13.98 2.38 8.46
N ALA A 24 12.83 2.31 9.14
CA ALA A 24 11.53 2.67 8.58
C ALA A 24 11.48 4.16 8.16
N SER A 25 11.99 5.05 9.00
CA SER A 25 12.06 6.50 8.73
C SER A 25 12.91 6.82 7.50
N ILE A 26 14.10 6.20 7.37
CA ILE A 26 14.98 6.36 6.20
C ILE A 26 14.28 5.88 4.92
N LEU A 27 13.56 4.76 5.01
CA LEU A 27 12.81 4.20 3.89
C LEU A 27 11.65 5.11 3.48
N MET A 28 10.86 5.56 4.44
CA MET A 28 9.71 6.43 4.19
C MET A 28 10.13 7.80 3.67
N ARG A 29 11.32 8.29 4.04
CA ARG A 29 11.92 9.48 3.43
C ARG A 29 12.06 9.32 1.92
N GLN A 30 12.64 8.21 1.44
CA GLN A 30 12.81 7.95 0.00
C GLN A 30 11.46 7.86 -0.73
N VAL A 31 10.46 7.21 -0.11
CA VAL A 31 9.09 7.13 -0.66
C VAL A 31 8.47 8.52 -0.76
N LEU A 32 8.61 9.35 0.28
CA LEU A 32 8.12 10.72 0.31
C LEU A 32 8.83 11.62 -0.70
N GLU A 33 10.13 11.48 -0.89
CA GLU A 33 10.90 12.22 -1.92
C GLU A 33 10.43 11.86 -3.33
N ALA A 34 10.23 10.58 -3.61
CA ALA A 34 9.67 10.13 -4.88
C ALA A 34 8.23 10.63 -5.09
N ALA A 35 7.40 10.60 -4.05
CA ALA A 35 6.04 11.15 -4.09
C ALA A 35 6.02 12.67 -4.27
N ALA A 36 6.91 13.41 -3.59
CA ALA A 36 7.07 14.84 -3.77
C ALA A 36 7.41 15.18 -5.22
N PHE A 37 8.37 14.48 -5.81
CA PHE A 37 8.74 14.64 -7.21
C PHE A 37 7.56 14.38 -8.16
N MET A 38 6.79 13.31 -7.94
CA MET A 38 5.58 13.05 -8.73
C MET A 38 4.59 14.21 -8.61
N HIS A 39 4.30 14.64 -7.38
CA HIS A 39 3.33 15.67 -7.07
C HIS A 39 3.72 17.03 -7.66
N GLU A 40 5.00 17.40 -7.63
CA GLU A 40 5.53 18.61 -8.26
C GLU A 40 5.35 18.61 -9.78
N ASN A 41 5.48 17.43 -10.41
CA ASN A 41 5.25 17.23 -11.83
C ASN A 41 3.78 16.99 -12.19
N GLY A 42 2.86 17.22 -11.26
CA GLY A 42 1.41 17.10 -11.49
C GLY A 42 0.91 15.65 -11.60
N VAL A 43 1.73 14.67 -11.21
CA VAL A 43 1.36 13.24 -11.23
C VAL A 43 0.87 12.84 -9.83
N VAL A 44 -0.26 12.12 -9.79
CA VAL A 44 -0.78 11.46 -8.58
C VAL A 44 -0.76 9.95 -8.86
N HIS A 45 -0.20 9.16 -7.95
CA HIS A 45 -0.05 7.72 -8.17
C HIS A 45 -1.37 6.97 -8.02
N ARG A 46 -2.17 7.30 -6.98
CA ARG A 46 -3.52 6.77 -6.68
C ARG A 46 -3.61 5.31 -6.27
N ASP A 47 -2.49 4.60 -6.23
CA ASP A 47 -2.42 3.16 -5.94
C ASP A 47 -1.09 2.83 -5.24
N LEU A 48 -0.67 3.70 -4.32
CA LEU A 48 0.47 3.38 -3.47
C LEU A 48 0.07 2.27 -2.52
N LYS A 49 0.83 1.18 -2.61
CA LYS A 49 0.67 -0.03 -1.80
C LYS A 49 2.01 -0.77 -1.74
N PRO A 50 2.22 -1.68 -0.79
CA PRO A 50 3.49 -2.34 -0.61
C PRO A 50 4.00 -3.09 -1.85
N GLU A 51 3.08 -3.64 -2.67
CA GLU A 51 3.43 -4.30 -3.93
C GLU A 51 4.09 -3.36 -4.94
N ASN A 52 3.81 -2.05 -4.82
CA ASN A 52 4.33 -1.00 -5.70
C ASN A 52 5.59 -0.33 -5.12
N LEU A 53 6.12 -0.84 -4.01
CA LEU A 53 7.38 -0.39 -3.40
C LEU A 53 8.42 -1.50 -3.51
N LEU A 54 9.36 -1.31 -4.45
CA LEU A 54 10.33 -2.31 -4.84
C LEU A 54 11.76 -1.82 -4.60
N TYR A 55 12.62 -2.70 -4.11
CA TYR A 55 14.05 -2.39 -4.03
C TYR A 55 14.71 -2.51 -5.39
N TYR A 56 15.61 -1.58 -5.72
CA TYR A 56 16.29 -1.53 -7.03
C TYR A 56 17.06 -2.81 -7.35
N ASP A 57 17.87 -3.29 -6.42
CA ASP A 57 18.72 -4.48 -6.55
C ASP A 57 18.78 -5.25 -5.22
N GLN A 58 19.45 -6.39 -5.16
CA GLN A 58 19.52 -7.26 -3.97
C GLN A 58 20.47 -6.79 -2.86
N THR A 59 21.15 -5.65 -3.03
CA THR A 59 22.11 -5.17 -2.03
C THR A 59 21.40 -4.69 -0.75
N GLU A 60 22.12 -4.64 0.37
CA GLU A 60 21.58 -4.18 1.65
C GLU A 60 21.23 -2.68 1.61
N ASP A 61 22.06 -1.88 0.92
CA ASP A 61 21.91 -0.43 0.76
C ASP A 61 21.01 -0.05 -0.43
N SER A 62 20.23 -0.99 -0.95
CA SER A 62 19.42 -0.76 -2.14
C SER A 62 18.36 0.32 -1.92
N LYS A 63 18.23 1.24 -2.88
CA LYS A 63 17.19 2.28 -2.86
C LYS A 63 15.80 1.68 -3.08
N ILE A 64 14.77 2.27 -2.47
CA ILE A 64 13.38 1.94 -2.74
C ILE A 64 12.89 2.71 -3.97
N MET A 65 12.05 2.08 -4.78
CA MET A 65 11.44 2.68 -5.97
C MET A 65 9.94 2.44 -5.98
N ILE A 66 9.21 3.44 -6.46
CA ILE A 66 7.78 3.36 -6.70
C ILE A 66 7.57 2.80 -8.12
N SER A 67 6.78 1.74 -8.24
CA SER A 67 6.43 1.09 -9.49
C SER A 67 4.93 1.16 -9.78
N ASP A 68 4.57 0.83 -11.02
CA ASP A 68 3.19 0.68 -11.49
C ASP A 68 2.33 1.97 -11.43
N PHE A 69 2.70 2.92 -12.28
CA PHE A 69 1.95 4.17 -12.52
C PHE A 69 0.62 3.95 -13.30
N GLY A 70 0.07 2.73 -13.29
CA GLY A 70 -1.02 2.28 -14.17
C GLY A 70 -2.34 3.04 -14.04
N LEU A 71 -2.54 3.82 -12.97
CA LEU A 71 -3.75 4.60 -12.71
C LEU A 71 -3.57 6.13 -12.83
N SER A 72 -2.42 6.58 -13.32
CA SER A 72 -2.06 8.01 -13.42
C SER A 72 -2.83 8.84 -14.48
N LYS A 73 -3.95 8.34 -15.03
CA LYS A 73 -4.73 9.04 -16.07
C LYS A 73 -6.08 9.61 -15.58
N ILE A 74 -6.20 10.92 -15.85
CA ILE A 74 -7.33 11.79 -16.24
C ILE A 74 -8.72 11.42 -15.70
N GLU A 75 -9.32 12.36 -14.97
CA GLU A 75 -10.73 12.40 -14.56
C GLU A 75 -11.66 11.97 -15.71
N GLU A 76 -12.17 10.74 -15.64
CA GLU A 76 -13.43 10.40 -16.29
C GLU A 76 -14.34 9.75 -15.24
N SER A 77 -15.33 10.54 -14.86
CA SER A 77 -16.56 10.13 -14.19
C SER A 77 -17.08 8.81 -14.76
N GLY A 78 -17.02 7.72 -13.99
CA GLY A 78 -17.59 6.47 -14.46
C GLY A 78 -17.39 5.33 -13.48
N VAL A 79 -18.48 4.93 -12.84
CA VAL A 79 -18.60 3.75 -11.99
C VAL A 79 -18.06 2.52 -12.73
N MET A 80 -16.86 2.07 -12.38
CA MET A 80 -16.36 0.73 -12.68
C MET A 80 -15.79 0.14 -11.38
N ALA A 81 -16.65 -0.41 -10.53
CA ALA A 81 -16.99 -1.84 -10.61
C ALA A 81 -15.77 -2.79 -10.58
N THR A 82 -14.68 -2.42 -9.90
CA THR A 82 -13.75 -3.43 -9.39
C THR A 82 -13.08 -2.98 -8.10
N ALA A 83 -13.63 -3.40 -6.96
CA ALA A 83 -12.88 -3.57 -5.72
C ALA A 83 -11.86 -4.72 -5.89
N CYS A 84 -10.95 -4.61 -6.87
CA CYS A 84 -9.87 -5.56 -7.14
C CYS A 84 -8.52 -5.13 -6.53
N GLY A 85 -8.54 -4.14 -5.64
CA GLY A 85 -7.41 -3.74 -4.80
C GLY A 85 -7.59 -4.18 -3.35
N THR A 86 -6.54 -4.05 -2.55
CA THR A 86 -6.63 -4.13 -1.09
C THR A 86 -7.16 -2.78 -0.60
N PRO A 87 -8.46 -2.64 -0.24
CA PRO A 87 -9.07 -1.32 0.00
C PRO A 87 -8.48 -0.56 1.18
N GLY A 88 -7.72 -1.22 2.06
CA GLY A 88 -7.10 -0.63 3.24
C GLY A 88 -6.12 0.52 2.98
N TYR A 89 -5.63 0.70 1.74
CA TYR A 89 -4.74 1.81 1.37
C TYR A 89 -5.48 2.99 0.71
N VAL A 90 -6.77 2.84 0.42
CA VAL A 90 -7.58 3.84 -0.29
C VAL A 90 -8.00 4.94 0.68
N ALA A 91 -7.85 6.20 0.26
CA ALA A 91 -8.19 7.35 1.09
C ALA A 91 -9.71 7.52 1.29
N PRO A 92 -10.16 8.11 2.41
CA PRO A 92 -11.58 8.32 2.74
C PRO A 92 -12.35 9.02 1.63
N GLU A 93 -11.77 10.07 1.05
CA GLU A 93 -12.39 10.88 0.01
C GLU A 93 -12.65 10.09 -1.28
N VAL A 94 -11.83 9.08 -1.59
CA VAL A 94 -12.01 8.18 -2.74
C VAL A 94 -13.20 7.25 -2.48
N LEU A 95 -13.29 6.68 -1.27
CA LEU A 95 -14.43 5.84 -0.88
C LEU A 95 -15.75 6.63 -0.81
N GLN A 96 -15.68 7.90 -0.40
CA GLN A 96 -16.81 8.82 -0.38
C GLN A 96 -17.19 9.39 -1.77
N GLN A 97 -16.46 9.02 -2.83
CA GLN A 97 -16.66 9.53 -4.19
C GLN A 97 -16.58 11.07 -4.29
N LYS A 98 -15.76 11.69 -3.44
CA LYS A 98 -15.47 13.12 -3.50
C LYS A 98 -14.34 13.40 -4.48
N PRO A 99 -14.23 14.62 -5.03
CA PRO A 99 -13.04 15.05 -5.74
C PRO A 99 -11.80 14.84 -4.86
N TYR A 100 -10.76 14.28 -5.45
CA TYR A 100 -9.52 13.95 -4.74
C TYR A 100 -8.31 14.38 -5.55
N GLY A 101 -7.18 14.56 -4.87
CA GLY A 101 -5.93 15.02 -5.47
C GLY A 101 -4.72 14.31 -4.89
N LYS A 102 -3.59 15.01 -4.84
CA LYS A 102 -2.29 14.52 -4.33
C LYS A 102 -2.36 13.91 -2.92
N ALA A 103 -3.29 14.38 -2.09
CA ALA A 103 -3.47 13.92 -0.72
C ALA A 103 -3.79 12.42 -0.59
N VAL A 104 -4.33 11.76 -1.62
CA VAL A 104 -4.63 10.32 -1.57
C VAL A 104 -3.37 9.48 -1.42
N ASP A 105 -2.27 9.89 -2.07
CA ASP A 105 -0.99 9.20 -1.98
C ASP A 105 -0.42 9.31 -0.56
N ILE A 106 -0.63 10.46 0.10
CA ILE A 106 -0.19 10.69 1.47
C ILE A 106 -0.90 9.76 2.45
N TRP A 107 -2.20 9.56 2.29
CA TRP A 107 -2.97 8.61 3.09
C TRP A 107 -2.38 7.20 2.96
N SER A 108 -2.17 6.75 1.71
CA SER A 108 -1.59 5.42 1.45
C SER A 108 -0.20 5.27 2.06
N ILE A 109 0.65 6.31 1.99
CA ILE A 109 1.97 6.36 2.64
C ILE A 109 1.82 6.24 4.17
N GLY A 110 0.82 6.88 4.78
CA GLY A 110 0.50 6.73 6.20
C GLY A 110 0.15 5.29 6.58
N VAL A 111 -0.73 4.64 5.80
CA VAL A 111 -1.10 3.23 5.99
C VAL A 111 0.11 2.30 5.84
N ILE A 112 0.98 2.54 4.85
CA ILE A 112 2.23 1.78 4.66
C ILE A 112 3.16 1.97 5.86
N THR A 113 3.30 3.20 6.36
CA THR A 113 4.12 3.51 7.54
C THR A 113 3.59 2.80 8.78
N TYR A 114 2.27 2.79 9.00
CA TYR A 114 1.65 2.06 10.10
C TYR A 114 2.03 0.57 10.06
N ILE A 115 1.88 -0.06 8.90
CA ILE A 115 2.21 -1.48 8.73
C ILE A 115 3.72 -1.74 8.90
N LEU A 116 4.58 -0.83 8.46
CA LEU A 116 6.03 -0.95 8.63
C LEU A 116 6.45 -1.01 10.10
N LEU A 117 5.72 -0.35 11.00
CA LEU A 117 6.08 -0.24 12.41
C LEU A 117 5.48 -1.32 13.30
N CYS A 118 4.36 -1.96 12.91
CA CYS A 118 3.69 -2.97 13.73
C CYS A 118 3.43 -4.31 13.01
N GLY A 119 3.44 -4.32 11.68
CA GLY A 119 3.28 -5.50 10.83
C GLY A 119 1.83 -5.89 10.47
N TYR A 120 0.82 -5.11 10.87
CA TYR A 120 -0.59 -5.32 10.53
C TYR A 120 -1.25 -4.01 10.04
N PRO A 121 -2.35 -4.10 9.25
CA PRO A 121 -3.02 -2.91 8.73
C PRO A 121 -3.80 -2.15 9.82
N PRO A 122 -3.89 -0.81 9.74
CA PRO A 122 -4.65 0.00 10.69
C PRO A 122 -6.16 -0.21 10.57
N PHE A 123 -6.64 -0.63 9.41
CA PHE A 123 -8.06 -0.91 9.15
C PHE A 123 -8.22 -2.35 8.71
N TYR A 124 -9.08 -3.09 9.41
CA TYR A 124 -9.39 -4.47 9.09
C TYR A 124 -10.78 -4.83 9.57
N ASP A 125 -11.57 -5.39 8.67
CA ASP A 125 -12.83 -6.04 8.97
C ASP A 125 -13.05 -7.16 7.94
N GLU A 126 -13.76 -8.22 8.31
CA GLU A 126 -14.14 -9.28 7.38
C GLU A 126 -15.24 -8.82 6.41
N ASN A 127 -16.02 -7.81 6.81
CA ASN A 127 -17.05 -7.18 6.01
C ASN A 127 -16.53 -5.88 5.37
N ASP A 128 -16.50 -5.85 4.04
CA ASP A 128 -16.04 -4.68 3.28
C ASP A 128 -16.79 -3.38 3.65
N ALA A 129 -18.08 -3.44 3.99
CA ALA A 129 -18.85 -2.25 4.36
C ALA A 129 -18.38 -1.66 5.71
N ASN A 130 -18.05 -2.52 6.68
CA ASN A 130 -17.49 -2.10 7.96
C ASN A 130 -16.07 -1.55 7.78
N LEU A 131 -15.24 -2.23 6.96
CA LEU A 131 -13.90 -1.76 6.62
C LEU A 131 -13.96 -0.36 5.99
N PHE A 132 -14.86 -0.13 5.03
CA PHE A 132 -15.04 1.18 4.42
C PHE A 132 -15.52 2.21 5.44
N ALA A 133 -16.42 1.84 6.36
CA ALA A 133 -16.87 2.73 7.41
C ALA A 133 -15.73 3.14 8.36
N GLN A 134 -14.86 2.21 8.77
CA GLN A 134 -13.67 2.50 9.59
C GLN A 134 -12.72 3.48 8.87
N ILE A 135 -12.41 3.20 7.60
CA ILE A 135 -11.55 4.08 6.78
C ILE A 135 -12.17 5.48 6.67
N ILE A 136 -13.45 5.56 6.33
CA ILE A 136 -14.18 6.82 6.15
C ILE A 136 -14.17 7.68 7.42
N ARG A 137 -14.21 7.05 8.59
CA ARG A 137 -14.19 7.74 9.89
C ARG A 137 -12.77 7.96 10.43
N GLY A 138 -11.75 7.35 9.83
CA GLY A 138 -10.38 7.36 10.35
C GLY A 138 -10.25 6.66 11.69
N GLU A 139 -11.05 5.61 11.91
CA GLU A 139 -11.03 4.83 13.15
C GLU A 139 -9.88 3.82 13.08
N TYR A 140 -8.70 4.22 13.57
CA TYR A 140 -7.54 3.35 13.82
C TYR A 140 -6.95 3.68 15.18
N GLU A 141 -6.22 2.72 15.76
CA GLU A 141 -5.63 2.86 17.08
C GLU A 141 -4.15 2.46 17.06
N PHE A 142 -3.40 2.96 18.04
CA PHE A 142 -2.04 2.53 18.35
C PHE A 142 -2.10 1.59 19.57
N ASP A 143 -2.54 0.36 19.34
CA ASP A 143 -2.90 -0.60 20.38
C ASP A 143 -1.70 -1.24 21.09
N SER A 144 -1.82 -1.40 22.40
CA SER A 144 -0.89 -2.16 23.23
C SER A 144 -1.07 -3.67 22.99
N PRO A 145 0.02 -4.47 23.00
CA PRO A 145 1.38 -4.08 23.34
C PRO A 145 2.23 -3.64 22.13
N TYR A 146 1.66 -3.59 20.92
CA TYR A 146 2.43 -3.47 19.69
C TYR A 146 3.04 -2.08 19.50
N TRP A 147 2.34 -1.05 19.98
CA TRP A 147 2.72 0.35 19.85
C TRP A 147 3.38 0.95 21.10
N ASP A 148 3.56 0.15 22.17
CA ASP A 148 4.14 0.62 23.43
C ASP A 148 5.61 1.02 23.28
N GLU A 149 6.32 0.34 22.39
CA GLU A 149 7.75 0.54 22.11
C GLU A 149 8.00 1.46 20.90
N ILE A 150 6.93 1.90 20.24
CA ILE A 150 7.00 2.81 19.09
C ILE A 150 6.93 4.25 19.58
N SER A 151 7.86 5.09 19.10
CA SER A 151 7.99 6.48 19.53
C SER A 151 6.71 7.29 19.30
N GLU A 152 6.42 8.21 20.23
CA GLU A 152 5.31 9.16 20.06
C GLU A 152 5.48 10.02 18.80
N SER A 153 6.72 10.27 18.36
CA SER A 153 6.96 10.98 17.10
C SER A 153 6.56 10.16 15.87
N ALA A 154 6.70 8.84 15.89
CA ALA A 154 6.21 7.99 14.81
C ALA A 154 4.67 7.98 14.74
N LYS A 155 4.01 7.91 15.90
CA LYS A 155 2.55 7.98 16.02
C LYS A 155 2.01 9.34 15.54
N ASP A 156 2.66 10.42 15.97
CA ASP A 156 2.36 11.79 15.53
C ASP A 156 2.52 11.94 14.02
N PHE A 157 3.62 11.43 13.45
CA PHE A 157 3.84 11.41 12.00
C PHE A 157 2.70 10.71 11.26
N ILE A 158 2.34 9.48 11.67
CA ILE A 158 1.25 8.71 11.06
C ILE A 158 -0.07 9.47 11.15
N SER A 159 -0.36 10.12 12.28
CA SER A 159 -1.61 10.85 12.48
C SER A 159 -1.80 12.02 11.51
N HIS A 160 -0.70 12.70 11.14
CA HIS A 160 -0.71 13.77 10.15
C HIS A 160 -0.88 13.25 8.71
N LEU A 161 -0.42 12.03 8.41
CA LEU A 161 -0.60 11.40 7.09
C LEU A 161 -1.99 10.77 6.94
N MET A 162 -2.49 10.12 7.99
CA MET A 162 -3.81 9.46 8.04
C MET A 162 -4.89 10.42 8.59
N CYS A 163 -4.79 11.69 8.24
CA CYS A 163 -5.82 12.68 8.53
C CYS A 163 -7.00 12.52 7.57
N CYS A 164 -8.23 12.40 8.09
CA CYS A 164 -9.43 12.23 7.26
C CYS A 164 -9.73 13.44 6.37
N ASP A 165 -9.45 14.64 6.87
CA ASP A 165 -9.61 15.86 6.09
C ASP A 165 -8.40 16.04 5.14
N PRO A 166 -8.58 15.90 3.81
CA PRO A 166 -7.47 16.03 2.86
C PRO A 166 -6.86 17.44 2.83
N GLU A 167 -7.55 18.48 3.32
CA GLU A 167 -7.00 19.83 3.41
C GLU A 167 -6.07 20.02 4.62
N GLN A 168 -6.29 19.25 5.69
CA GLN A 168 -5.44 19.25 6.90
C GLN A 168 -4.36 18.18 6.85
N ARG A 169 -4.52 17.17 5.98
CA ARG A 169 -3.54 16.12 5.74
C ARG A 169 -2.22 16.74 5.24
N TYR A 170 -1.11 16.27 5.79
CA TYR A 170 0.21 16.76 5.38
C TYR A 170 0.44 16.59 3.87
N THR A 171 1.20 17.51 3.30
CA THR A 171 1.83 17.36 1.99
C THR A 171 3.13 16.56 2.12
N CYS A 172 3.69 16.05 1.00
CA CYS A 172 5.01 15.40 1.03
C CYS A 172 6.09 16.29 1.69
N HIS A 173 6.07 17.59 1.43
CA HIS A 173 7.03 18.55 2.00
C HIS A 173 6.90 18.71 3.51
N GLN A 174 5.67 18.78 4.03
CA GLN A 174 5.43 18.81 5.47
C GLN A 174 5.87 17.50 6.12
N ALA A 175 5.53 16.36 5.51
CA ALA A 175 5.94 15.04 5.97
C ALA A 175 7.48 14.86 5.97
N LEU A 176 8.17 15.32 4.92
CA LEU A 176 9.65 15.31 4.84
C LEU A 176 10.30 16.18 5.92
N SER A 177 9.61 17.24 6.36
CA SER A 177 10.09 18.15 7.41
C SER A 177 9.82 17.64 8.82
N HIS A 178 8.94 16.65 8.98
CA HIS A 178 8.52 16.12 10.28
C HIS A 178 9.70 15.54 11.08
N PRO A 179 9.81 15.76 12.41
CA PRO A 179 10.96 15.31 13.21
C PRO A 179 11.27 13.81 13.14
N TRP A 180 10.26 12.97 12.94
CA TRP A 180 10.43 11.52 12.77
C TRP A 180 11.17 11.17 11.46
N ILE A 181 10.95 11.96 10.40
CA ILE A 181 11.67 11.82 9.13
C ILE A 181 12.98 12.58 9.21
N SER A 182 12.94 13.91 9.42
CA SER A 182 14.06 14.83 9.24
C SER A 182 15.10 14.82 10.37
N GLY A 183 14.69 14.48 11.60
CA GLY A 183 15.52 14.53 12.80
C GLY A 183 15.92 13.16 13.35
N ASP A 184 16.14 13.14 14.66
CA ASP A 184 16.65 11.99 15.44
C ASP A 184 15.62 11.43 16.43
N THR A 185 14.33 11.61 16.15
CA THR A 185 13.23 11.15 17.02
C THR A 185 12.77 9.72 16.74
N ALA A 186 13.21 9.13 15.62
CA ALA A 186 12.93 7.73 15.30
C ALA A 186 13.72 6.79 16.21
N GLY A 187 13.03 5.83 16.84
CA GLY A 187 13.63 4.85 17.74
C GLY A 187 14.71 3.97 17.09
N THR A 188 15.75 3.65 17.85
CA THR A 188 16.85 2.75 17.43
C THR A 188 16.75 1.35 18.02
N LYS A 189 15.69 1.07 18.78
CA LYS A 189 15.40 -0.27 19.32
C LYS A 189 15.01 -1.20 18.18
N ASP A 190 15.53 -2.43 18.21
CA ASP A 190 15.15 -3.45 17.25
C ASP A 190 13.71 -3.92 17.50
N ILE A 191 12.85 -3.69 16.51
CA ILE A 191 11.43 -4.09 16.50
C ILE A 191 11.19 -5.24 15.51
N HIS A 192 12.22 -5.79 14.89
CA HIS A 192 12.10 -6.80 13.84
C HIS A 192 11.33 -8.04 14.27
N CYS A 193 11.56 -8.55 15.49
CA CYS A 193 10.87 -9.75 15.97
C CYS A 193 9.34 -9.56 15.97
N LEU A 194 8.88 -8.40 16.45
CA LEU A 194 7.47 -8.03 16.49
C LEU A 194 6.92 -7.87 15.07
N VAL A 195 7.55 -7.00 14.28
CA VAL A 195 7.10 -6.61 12.93
C VAL A 195 7.11 -7.81 11.98
N ALA A 196 8.21 -8.56 11.91
CA ALA A 196 8.36 -9.68 10.97
C ALA A 196 7.36 -10.81 11.26
N SER A 197 6.99 -11.03 12.52
CA SER A 197 6.01 -12.06 12.88
C SER A 197 4.63 -11.76 12.30
N HIS A 198 4.15 -10.51 12.43
CA HIS A 198 2.87 -10.08 11.89
C HIS A 198 2.91 -9.87 10.38
N LEU A 199 4.01 -9.32 9.85
CA LEU A 199 4.18 -9.18 8.41
C LEU A 199 4.13 -10.55 7.73
N LYS A 200 4.77 -11.59 8.27
CA LYS A 200 4.69 -12.96 7.71
C LYS A 200 3.23 -13.44 7.60
N ILE A 201 2.41 -13.19 8.60
CA ILE A 201 0.98 -13.56 8.59
C ILE A 201 0.24 -12.76 7.52
N SER A 202 0.44 -11.44 7.49
CA SER A 202 -0.17 -10.53 6.51
C SER A 202 0.23 -10.88 5.06
N LEU A 203 1.51 -11.17 4.83
CA LEU A 203 2.07 -11.60 3.55
C LEU A 203 1.53 -12.97 3.12
N ALA A 204 1.41 -13.92 4.05
CA ALA A 204 0.83 -15.23 3.77
C ALA A 204 -0.64 -15.11 3.32
N LYS A 205 -1.45 -14.33 4.05
CA LYS A 205 -2.84 -14.02 3.67
C LYS A 205 -2.92 -13.38 2.28
N ARG A 206 -2.04 -12.41 2.01
CA ARG A 206 -1.93 -11.72 0.73
C ARG A 206 -1.56 -12.64 -0.42
N ASN A 207 -0.52 -13.45 -0.25
CA ASN A 207 -0.05 -14.38 -1.27
C ASN A 207 -1.08 -15.48 -1.56
N TRP A 208 -1.81 -15.93 -0.54
CA TRP A 208 -2.93 -16.85 -0.71
C TRP A 208 -4.05 -16.23 -1.55
N LYS A 209 -4.43 -14.97 -1.27
CA LYS A 209 -5.43 -14.23 -2.06
C LYS A 209 -4.98 -14.03 -3.52
N LYS A 210 -3.70 -13.67 -3.75
CA LYS A 210 -3.10 -13.58 -5.09
C LYS A 210 -3.22 -14.92 -5.85
N ALA A 211 -2.83 -16.03 -5.21
CA ALA A 211 -2.88 -17.37 -5.82
C ALA A 211 -4.32 -17.84 -6.12
N PHE A 212 -5.26 -17.57 -5.21
CA PHE A 212 -6.68 -17.89 -5.39
C PHE A 212 -7.27 -17.14 -6.58
N ASN A 213 -7.00 -15.83 -6.69
CA ASN A 213 -7.47 -14.99 -7.79
C ASN A 213 -6.88 -15.46 -9.13
N ALA A 214 -5.58 -15.74 -9.18
CA ALA A 214 -4.93 -16.28 -10.39
C ALA A 214 -5.57 -17.59 -10.86
N THR A 215 -5.85 -18.51 -9.93
CA THR A 215 -6.52 -19.78 -10.22
C THR A 215 -7.94 -19.56 -10.77
N THR A 216 -8.68 -18.61 -10.21
CA THR A 216 -10.03 -18.25 -10.67
C THR A 216 -10.00 -17.67 -12.09
N VAL A 217 -9.06 -16.78 -12.39
CA VAL A 217 -8.86 -16.22 -13.74
C VAL A 217 -8.47 -17.31 -14.74
N ILE A 218 -7.54 -18.21 -14.40
CA ILE A 218 -7.16 -19.33 -15.26
C ILE A 218 -8.38 -20.21 -15.57
N ARG A 219 -9.22 -20.52 -14.56
CA ARG A 219 -10.45 -21.29 -14.74
C ARG A 219 -11.45 -20.57 -15.65
N GLN A 220 -11.64 -19.26 -15.48
CA GLN A 220 -12.50 -18.46 -16.36
C GLN A 220 -12.00 -18.46 -17.81
N LEU A 221 -10.69 -18.27 -18.03
CA LEU A 221 -10.08 -18.34 -19.36
C LEU A 221 -10.24 -19.72 -20.02
N GLN A 222 -10.12 -20.82 -19.25
CA GLN A 222 -10.37 -22.17 -19.73
C GLN A 222 -11.84 -22.38 -20.14
N MET A 223 -12.80 -21.90 -19.34
CA MET A 223 -14.23 -21.97 -19.65
C MET A 223 -14.57 -21.18 -20.92
N LEU A 224 -13.98 -20.00 -21.10
CA LEU A 224 -14.15 -19.19 -22.31
C LEU A 224 -13.59 -19.93 -23.54
N ARG A 225 -12.41 -20.55 -23.45
CA ARG A 225 -11.86 -21.38 -24.54
C ARG A 225 -12.78 -22.56 -24.89
N LEU A 226 -13.29 -23.28 -23.89
CA LEU A 226 -14.21 -24.41 -24.13
C LEU A 226 -15.51 -23.95 -24.80
N SER A 227 -16.06 -22.81 -24.37
CA SER A 227 -17.25 -22.23 -25.00
C SER A 227 -17.02 -21.82 -26.46
N SER A 228 -15.86 -21.23 -26.78
CA SER A 228 -15.49 -20.91 -28.17
C SER A 228 -15.30 -22.14 -29.06
N ILE A 229 -14.78 -23.24 -28.50
CA ILE A 229 -14.63 -24.50 -29.23
C ILE A 229 -16.01 -25.14 -29.50
N SER A 230 -16.92 -25.09 -28.52
CA SER A 230 -18.27 -25.64 -28.66
C SER A 230 -19.16 -24.89 -29.66
N GLN A 231 -18.93 -23.58 -29.85
CA GLN A 231 -19.64 -22.80 -30.87
C GLN A 231 -19.05 -22.94 -32.28
N GLY A 232 -17.76 -23.30 -32.39
CA GLY A 232 -17.08 -23.53 -33.66
C GLY A 232 -17.41 -24.87 -34.34
N THR A 233 -17.91 -25.86 -33.59
CA THR A 233 -18.23 -27.20 -34.13
C THR A 233 -19.69 -27.37 -34.55
N SER A 234 -20.60 -26.48 -34.15
CA SER A 234 -22.03 -26.57 -34.52
C SER A 234 -22.39 -25.97 -35.89
N THR A 235 -21.47 -25.26 -36.56
CA THR A 235 -21.75 -24.60 -37.86
C THR A 235 -21.31 -25.39 -39.10
N SER A 236 -20.72 -26.59 -38.95
CA SER A 236 -20.27 -27.42 -40.07
C SER A 236 -21.13 -28.65 -40.39
N ALA A 237 -22.28 -28.85 -39.71
CA ALA A 237 -23.12 -30.06 -39.85
C ALA A 237 -24.51 -29.82 -40.50
N SER A 238 -24.70 -28.75 -41.28
CA SER A 238 -25.97 -28.51 -41.99
C SER A 238 -25.75 -27.84 -43.35
N LYS A 239 -25.36 -28.65 -44.35
CA LYS A 239 -25.60 -28.39 -45.78
C LYS A 239 -25.96 -29.71 -46.45
#